data_AF-A0A949VF24-F1
#
_entry.id   AF-A0A949VF24-F1
#
_cell.length_a   1.000
_cell.length_b   1.000
_cell.length_c   1.000
_cell.angle_alpha   90.00
_cell.angle_beta   90.00
_cell.angle_gamma   90.00
#
_symmetry.space_group_name_H-M   'P 1'
#
loop_
_entity.id
_entity.type
_entity.pdbx_description
1 polymer ?
#
loop_
_entity_poly.entity_id
_entity_poly.type
_entity_poly.pdbx_seq_one_letter_code
_entity_poly.pdbx_strand_id
1 'polypeptide(L)' 'MAPEYRFDYKKAKPNRFAARMKDEPLVVLIEPDIAKVFASAEQVNKALRALISAIPEKKVAAGK' A
#
# COMPACT_ATOMS: atom_id res chain seq x y z
N MET A 1 -9.16 -8.61 -35.26
CA MET A 1 -7.89 -8.53 -34.49
C MET A 1 -6.81 -9.17 -35.35
N ALA A 2 -5.83 -8.39 -35.80
CA ALA A 2 -4.81 -8.89 -36.72
C ALA A 2 -3.86 -9.88 -36.00
N PRO A 3 -3.27 -10.88 -36.70
CA PRO A 3 -2.45 -11.93 -36.09
C PRO A 3 -1.30 -11.43 -35.22
N GLU A 4 -0.70 -10.30 -35.58
CA GLU A 4 0.40 -9.62 -34.88
C GLU A 4 0.05 -9.14 -33.47
N TYR A 5 -1.24 -9.04 -33.13
CA TYR A 5 -1.71 -8.67 -31.78
C TYR A 5 -2.01 -9.87 -30.88
N ARG A 6 -1.75 -11.11 -31.34
CA ARG A 6 -1.89 -12.32 -30.53
C ARG A 6 -0.63 -12.54 -29.69
N PHE A 7 -0.50 -11.77 -28.61
CA PHE A 7 0.60 -11.92 -27.67
C PHE A 7 0.39 -13.16 -26.77
N ASP A 8 1.34 -14.09 -26.79
CA ASP A 8 1.41 -15.17 -25.82
C ASP A 8 2.18 -14.70 -24.59
N TYR A 9 1.45 -14.22 -23.59
CA TYR A 9 2.03 -13.72 -22.34
C TYR A 9 2.78 -14.80 -21.54
N LYS A 10 2.59 -16.09 -21.83
CA LYS A 10 3.39 -17.17 -21.19
C LYS A 10 4.84 -17.17 -21.68
N LYS A 11 5.11 -16.61 -22.86
CA LYS A 11 6.45 -16.44 -23.45
C LYS A 11 7.03 -15.05 -23.21
N ALA A 12 6.27 -14.16 -22.56
CA ALA A 12 6.75 -12.81 -22.28
C ALA A 12 7.89 -12.84 -21.26
N LYS A 13 8.82 -11.89 -21.39
CA LYS A 13 9.87 -11.70 -20.39
C LYS A 13 9.23 -11.22 -19.08
N PRO A 14 9.67 -11.74 -17.91
CA PRO A 14 9.25 -11.22 -16.62
C PRO A 14 9.48 -9.70 -16.55
N ASN A 15 8.55 -8.98 -15.95
CA ASN A 15 8.66 -7.53 -15.80
C ASN A 15 9.91 -7.19 -14.97
N ARG A 16 10.88 -6.50 -15.58
CA ARG A 16 12.15 -6.07 -14.94
C ARG A 16 11.96 -5.19 -13.69
N PHE A 17 10.77 -4.62 -13.51
CA PHE A 17 10.42 -3.80 -12.35
C PHE A 17 9.61 -4.56 -11.30
N ALA A 18 9.15 -5.78 -11.56
CA ALA A 18 8.35 -6.55 -10.61
C ALA A 18 9.09 -6.84 -9.29
N ALA A 19 10.41 -7.03 -9.36
CA ALA A 19 11.25 -7.17 -8.17
C ALA A 19 11.25 -5.90 -7.29
N ARG A 20 11.16 -4.71 -7.90
CA ARG A 20 11.12 -3.43 -7.16
C ARG A 20 9.83 -3.22 -6.39
N MET A 21 8.75 -3.89 -6.81
CA MET A 21 7.45 -3.86 -6.13
C MET A 21 7.33 -4.91 -5.01
N LYS A 22 8.32 -5.80 -4.85
CA LYS A 22 8.32 -6.75 -3.72
C LYS A 22 8.64 -6.06 -2.40
N ASP A 23 9.46 -5.02 -2.45
CA ASP A 23 10.04 -4.37 -1.26
C ASP A 23 9.40 -2.99 -0.96
N GLU A 24 8.54 -2.47 -1.83
CA GLU A 24 7.86 -1.17 -1.68
C GLU A 24 6.40 -1.22 -2.17
N PRO A 25 5.46 -0.55 -1.48
CA PRO A 25 4.58 -1.20 -0.51
C PRO A 25 3.09 -1.07 -0.88
N LEU A 26 2.24 -1.66 -0.04
CA LEU A 26 0.79 -1.46 0.00
C LEU A 26 0.45 0.04 -0.18
N VAL A 27 -0.07 0.42 -1.35
CA VAL A 27 -0.50 1.80 -1.61
C VAL A 27 -1.86 1.99 -0.95
N VAL A 28 -1.93 2.92 0.00
CA VAL A 28 -3.17 3.28 0.69
C VAL A 28 -3.70 4.56 0.07
N LEU A 29 -4.90 4.49 -0.50
CA LEU A 29 -5.63 5.68 -0.94
C LEU A 29 -6.18 6.41 0.28
N ILE A 30 -6.00 7.73 0.33
CA ILE A 30 -6.64 8.61 1.31
C ILE A 30 -7.59 9.56 0.59
N GLU A 31 -8.60 10.03 1.33
CA GLU A 31 -9.58 10.95 0.79
C GLU A 31 -8.96 12.35 0.52
N PRO A 32 -9.49 13.12 -0.45
CA PRO A 32 -8.92 14.40 -0.87
C PRO A 32 -8.88 15.46 0.24
N ASP A 33 -9.80 15.42 1.19
CA ASP A 33 -9.84 16.30 2.35
C ASP A 33 -8.70 16.00 3.34
N ILE A 34 -8.41 14.71 3.56
CA ILE A 34 -7.28 14.27 4.39
C ILE A 34 -5.95 14.65 3.73
N ALA A 35 -5.84 14.50 2.42
CA ALA A 35 -4.65 14.87 1.65
C ALA A 35 -4.35 16.38 1.69
N LYS A 36 -5.35 17.25 1.97
CA LYS A 36 -5.12 18.68 2.18
C LYS A 36 -4.42 18.99 3.50
N VAL A 37 -4.60 18.12 4.50
CA VAL A 37 -4.03 18.29 5.84
C VAL A 37 -2.63 17.68 5.91
N PHE A 38 -2.43 16.52 5.30
CA PHE A 38 -1.14 15.81 5.31
C PHE A 38 -0.49 15.84 3.93
N ALA A 39 0.60 16.59 3.80
CA ALA A 39 1.33 16.77 2.54
C ALA A 39 2.34 15.64 2.26
N SER A 40 2.58 14.74 3.21
CA SER A 40 3.50 13.61 3.02
C SER A 40 3.10 12.36 3.81
N ALA A 41 3.53 11.20 3.31
CA ALA A 41 3.36 9.91 4.00
C ALA A 41 4.01 9.91 5.40
N GLU A 42 5.11 10.65 5.58
CA GLU A 42 5.80 10.77 6.86
C GLU A 42 4.91 11.47 7.91
N GLN A 43 4.21 12.54 7.51
CA GLN A 43 3.27 13.25 8.38
C GLN A 43 2.08 12.38 8.78
N VAL A 44 1.50 11.64 7.82
CA VAL A 44 0.41 10.69 8.08
C VAL A 44 0.87 9.61 9.07
N ASN A 45 2.01 8.98 8.81
CA ASN A 45 2.54 7.90 9.65
C ASN A 45 2.83 8.36 11.07
N LYS A 46 3.36 9.59 11.24
CA LYS A 46 3.61 10.16 12.56
C LYS A 46 2.31 10.38 13.32
N ALA A 47 1.28 10.94 12.68
CA ALA A 47 -0.03 11.15 13.29
C ALA A 47 -0.70 9.84 13.70
N LEU A 48 -0.71 8.84 12.80
CA LEU A 48 -1.28 7.52 13.09
C LEU A 48 -0.55 6.81 14.23
N ARG A 49 0.78 6.88 14.29
CA ARG A 49 1.56 6.31 15.40
C ARG A 49 1.24 7.00 16.73
N ALA A 50 1.11 8.32 16.75
CA ALA A 50 0.72 9.05 17.95
C ALA A 50 -0.68 8.64 18.43
N LEU A 51 -1.63 8.45 17.51
CA LEU A 51 -2.95 7.91 17.83
C LEU A 51 -2.86 6.49 18.40
N ILE A 52 -2.08 5.60 17.78
CA ILE A 52 -1.88 4.23 18.28
C ILE A 52 -1.31 4.25 19.71
N SER A 53 -0.34 5.13 20.01
CA SER A 53 0.24 5.26 21.34
C SER A 53 -0.73 5.86 22.38
N ALA A 54 -1.68 6.68 21.94
CA ALA A 54 -2.68 7.29 22.80
C ALA A 54 -3.92 6.40 23.02
N ILE A 55 -4.14 5.42 22.16
CA ILE A 55 -5.19 4.41 22.36
C ILE A 55 -4.73 3.50 23.52
N PRO A 56 -5.48 3.44 24.63
CA PRO A 56 -5.15 2.51 25.70
C PRO A 56 -5.17 1.10 25.13
N GLU A 57 -4.14 0.30 25.44
CA GLU A 57 -4.08 -1.09 25.02
C GLU A 57 -5.37 -1.77 25.48
N LYS A 58 -6.25 -2.05 24.53
CA LYS A 58 -7.37 -2.93 24.78
C LYS A 58 -6.71 -4.25 25.09
N LYS A 59 -6.65 -4.65 26.37
CA LYS A 59 -6.35 -6.03 26.76
C LYS A 59 -7.31 -6.86 25.92
N VAL A 60 -6.78 -7.44 24.84
CA VAL A 60 -7.49 -8.45 24.09
C VAL A 60 -7.65 -9.55 25.12
N ALA A 61 -8.84 -9.62 25.72
CA ALA A 61 -9.19 -10.71 26.60
C ALA A 61 -8.87 -11.96 25.80
N ALA A 62 -7.89 -12.73 26.27
CA ALA A 62 -7.52 -14.00 25.68
C ALA A 62 -8.80 -14.82 25.56
N GLY A 63 -9.31 -14.91 24.34
CA GLY A 63 -10.45 -15.72 23.99
C GLY A 63 -10.02 -17.16 24.14
N LYS A 64 -10.68 -17.82 25.09
CA LYS A 64 -10.63 -19.22 25.45
C LYS A 64 -10.87 -20.15 24.27
#